data_AF-A0A4V1V3X2-F1
#
_entry.id   AF-A0A4V1V3X2-F1
#
_cell.length_a   1.000
_cell.length_b   1.000
_cell.length_c   1.000
_cell.angle_alpha   90.00
_cell.angle_beta   90.00
_cell.angle_gamma   90.00
#
_symmetry.space_group_name_H-M   'P 1'
#
loop_
_entity.id
_entity.type
_entity.pdbx_description
1 polymer ?
#
loop_
_entity_poly.entity_id
_entity_poly.type
_entity_poly.pdbx_seq_one_letter_code
_entity_poly.pdbx_strand_id
1 'polypeptide(L)'
;MLRIEYRKLHRPNGLIDDFVIYGLPIDYLAFAAILEAAINSQKAETVRTASLIQIEILSDSEQTELFTSLQNRDDFYSSMADWEQRNILRIFGDRAVLEAFRLFLIDLSVRGDGYSYISEFSKEFGYSTSSPQWRFHIQPT
;
A
#
# COMPACT_ATOMS: atom_id res chain seq x y z
N MET A 1 -3.12 -8.35 13.59
CA MET A 1 -2.16 -7.39 12.98
C MET A 1 -2.06 -7.72 11.52
N LEU A 2 -2.04 -6.71 10.64
CA LEU A 2 -1.97 -6.93 9.19
C LEU A 2 -0.77 -7.82 8.82
N ARG A 3 -0.92 -8.70 7.83
CA ARG A 3 0.15 -9.47 7.21
C ARG A 3 0.23 -9.12 5.74
N ILE A 4 1.42 -8.77 5.27
CA ILE A 4 1.68 -8.53 3.85
C ILE A 4 2.35 -9.76 3.25
N GLU A 5 1.80 -10.23 2.14
CA GLU A 5 2.47 -11.15 1.23
C GLU A 5 2.99 -10.35 0.04
N TYR A 6 4.30 -10.41 -0.16
CA TYR A 6 4.98 -9.79 -1.28
C TYR A 6 5.33 -10.85 -2.33
N ARG A 7 4.94 -10.59 -3.57
CA ARG A 7 5.21 -11.43 -4.72
C ARG A 7 5.91 -10.63 -5.80
N LYS A 8 6.93 -11.24 -6.39
CA LYS A 8 7.58 -10.73 -7.58
C LYS A 8 6.94 -11.34 -8.81
N LEU A 9 6.39 -10.49 -9.66
CA LEU A 9 5.80 -10.91 -10.93
C LEU A 9 6.66 -10.39 -12.08
N HIS A 10 7.28 -11.33 -12.79
CA HIS A 10 7.98 -11.02 -14.03
C HIS A 10 6.96 -10.93 -15.17
N ARG A 11 6.89 -9.75 -15.81
CA ARG A 11 6.12 -9.48 -17.02
C ARG A 11 7.07 -9.18 -18.19
N PRO A 12 6.61 -9.30 -19.45
CA PRO A 12 7.43 -8.95 -20.61
C PRO A 12 7.99 -7.51 -20.57
N ASN A 13 7.33 -6.60 -19.87
CA ASN A 13 7.73 -5.21 -19.69
C ASN A 13 8.45 -4.92 -18.36
N GLY A 14 8.87 -5.95 -17.60
CA GLY A 14 9.70 -5.78 -16.41
C GLY A 14 9.20 -6.52 -15.18
N LEU A 15 9.74 -6.15 -14.02
CA LEU A 15 9.41 -6.72 -12.72
C LEU A 15 8.33 -5.87 -12.05
N ILE A 16 7.29 -6.52 -11.55
CA ILE A 16 6.22 -5.90 -10.78
C ILE A 16 6.28 -6.41 -9.34
N ASP A 17 6.23 -5.47 -8.40
CA ASP A 17 6.01 -5.75 -6.99
C ASP A 17 4.49 -5.88 -6.74
N ASP A 18 4.02 -7.07 -6.39
CA ASP A 18 2.61 -7.39 -6.13
C ASP A 18 2.39 -7.67 -4.64
N PHE A 19 1.40 -7.00 -4.04
CA PHE A 19 1.14 -7.06 -2.61
C PHE A 19 -0.26 -7.57 -2.31
N VAL A 20 -0.34 -8.51 -1.36
CA VAL A 20 -1.60 -8.93 -0.74
C VAL A 20 -1.58 -8.59 0.73
N ILE A 21 -2.63 -7.94 1.21
CA ILE A 21 -2.77 -7.55 2.61
C ILE A 21 -3.89 -8.35 3.25
N TYR A 22 -3.50 -9.16 4.23
CA TYR A 22 -4.38 -9.95 5.06
C TYR A 22 -4.57 -9.29 6.42
N GLY A 23 -5.78 -9.35 6.97
CA GLY A 23 -6.05 -8.86 8.31
C GLY A 23 -7.40 -9.33 8.83
N LEU A 24 -7.58 -9.26 10.15
CA LEU A 24 -8.91 -9.31 10.74
C LEU A 24 -9.63 -7.96 10.52
N PRO A 25 -10.97 -7.91 10.65
CA PRO A 25 -11.72 -6.64 10.61
C PRO A 25 -11.10 -5.51 11.44
N ILE A 26 -10.67 -5.82 12.67
CA ILE A 26 -10.04 -4.85 13.59
C ILE A 26 -8.70 -4.32 13.07
N ASP A 27 -7.97 -5.10 12.27
CA ASP A 27 -6.69 -4.67 11.70
C ASP A 27 -6.90 -3.60 10.62
N TYR A 28 -7.97 -3.72 9.82
CA TYR A 28 -8.32 -2.72 8.82
C TYR A 28 -8.82 -1.42 9.45
N LEU A 29 -9.59 -1.50 10.54
CA LEU A 29 -9.98 -0.32 11.32
C LEU A 29 -8.77 0.39 11.93
N ALA A 30 -7.81 -0.37 12.48
CA ALA A 30 -6.57 0.20 12.99
C ALA A 30 -5.74 0.86 11.88
N PHE A 31 -5.70 0.26 10.69
CA PHE A 31 -5.04 0.85 9.53
C PHE A 31 -5.73 2.14 9.07
N ALA A 32 -7.05 2.17 9.01
CA ALA A 32 -7.83 3.36 8.67
C ALA A 32 -7.58 4.52 9.66
N ALA A 33 -7.44 4.23 10.96
CA ALA A 33 -7.10 5.24 11.97
C ALA A 33 -5.68 5.81 11.77
N ILE A 34 -4.72 5.00 11.33
CA ILE A 34 -3.37 5.48 11.02
C ILE A 34 -3.36 6.33 9.74
N LEU A 35 -4.15 5.98 8.72
CA LEU A 35 -4.37 6.84 7.56
C LEU A 35 -4.94 8.20 7.96
N GLU A 36 -5.92 8.22 8.86
CA GLU A 36 -6.47 9.48 9.37
C GLU A 36 -5.41 10.34 10.07
N ALA A 37 -4.54 9.72 10.85
CA ALA A 37 -3.41 10.41 11.46
C ALA A 37 -2.47 10.99 10.40
N ALA A 38 -2.12 10.21 9.36
CA ALA A 38 -1.26 10.64 8.26
C ALA A 38 -1.87 11.74 7.39
N ILE A 39 -3.19 11.75 7.22
CA ILE A 39 -3.93 12.80 6.48
C ILE A 39 -3.92 14.13 7.24
N ASN A 40 -3.97 14.06 8.57
CA ASN A 40 -4.03 15.23 9.44
C ASN A 40 -2.64 15.70 9.91
N SER A 41 -1.62 14.86 9.76
CA SER A 41 -0.23 15.19 10.05
C SER A 41 0.53 15.48 8.75
N GLN A 42 1.54 16.34 8.82
CA GLN A 42 2.52 16.48 7.72
C GLN A 42 3.70 15.51 7.89
N LYS A 43 3.49 14.40 8.61
CA LYS A 43 4.54 13.46 8.97
C LYS A 43 4.18 12.08 8.44
N ALA A 44 5.22 11.31 8.12
CA ALA A 44 5.02 9.92 7.76
C ALA A 44 4.56 9.14 9.00
N GLU A 45 3.42 8.45 8.89
CA GLU A 45 2.94 7.51 9.90
C GLU A 45 3.29 6.08 9.50
N THR A 46 3.58 5.23 10.49
CA THR A 46 4.04 3.86 10.25
C THR A 46 3.03 2.83 10.74
N VAL A 47 2.67 1.88 9.87
CA VAL A 47 1.92 0.68 10.21
C VAL A 47 2.88 -0.49 10.31
N ARG A 48 2.98 -1.07 11.51
CA ARG A 48 3.71 -2.33 11.70
C ARG A 48 2.86 -3.50 11.24
N THR A 49 3.49 -4.44 10.54
CA THR A 49 2.82 -5.64 10.03
C THR A 49 3.48 -6.89 10.58
N ALA A 50 2.77 -8.01 10.55
CA ALA A 50 3.29 -9.32 10.96
C ALA A 50 4.34 -9.88 9.99
N SER A 51 4.57 -9.20 8.87
CA SER A 51 5.62 -9.52 7.90
C SER A 51 6.86 -8.65 8.14
N LEU A 52 7.94 -8.90 7.38
CA LEU A 52 9.12 -8.03 7.40
C LEU A 52 8.89 -6.67 6.73
N ILE A 53 7.74 -6.49 6.06
CA ILE A 53 7.40 -5.24 5.38
C ILE A 53 6.63 -4.33 6.33
N GLN A 54 7.10 -3.11 6.51
CA GLN A 54 6.33 -2.05 7.17
C GLN A 54 5.64 -1.16 6.12
N ILE A 55 4.53 -0.53 6.49
CA ILE A 55 3.89 0.48 5.64
C ILE A 55 4.21 1.85 6.21
N GLU A 56 4.64 2.78 5.36
CA GLU A 56 4.75 4.20 5.69
C GLU A 56 3.73 4.99 4.86
N ILE A 57 3.05 5.94 5.48
CA ILE A 57 1.98 6.71 4.85
C ILE A 57 2.30 8.18 5.02
N LEU A 58 2.33 8.92 3.91
CA LEU A 58 2.56 10.36 3.92
C LEU A 58 1.52 11.05 3.04
N SER A 59 0.84 12.06 3.59
CA SER A 59 0.05 12.97 2.77
C SER A 59 0.99 13.88 1.97
N ASP A 60 0.82 13.87 0.65
CA ASP A 60 1.58 14.70 -0.28
C ASP A 60 0.59 15.42 -1.23
N SER A 61 0.54 16.74 -1.14
CA SER A 61 -0.37 17.55 -1.96
C SER A 61 -0.05 17.55 -3.45
N GLU A 62 1.18 17.17 -3.83
CA GLU A 62 1.58 17.08 -5.24
C GLU A 62 1.16 15.75 -5.88
N GLN A 63 0.81 14.75 -5.07
CA GLN A 63 0.41 13.42 -5.54
C GLN A 63 -1.11 13.27 -5.59
N THR A 64 -1.71 13.65 -6.71
CA THR A 64 -3.18 13.57 -6.90
C THR A 64 -3.72 12.14 -7.06
N GLU A 65 -2.84 11.14 -7.13
CA GLU A 65 -3.17 9.72 -7.26
C GLU A 65 -2.59 8.93 -6.08
N LEU A 66 -3.13 7.72 -5.82
CA LEU A 66 -2.59 6.85 -4.78
C LEU A 66 -1.31 6.21 -5.31
N PHE A 67 -0.17 6.75 -4.91
CA PHE A 67 1.12 6.22 -5.29
C PHE A 67 1.66 5.30 -4.21
N THR A 68 2.25 4.17 -4.61
CA THR A 68 2.93 3.32 -3.63
C THR A 68 4.20 2.70 -4.20
N SER A 69 5.22 2.56 -3.36
CA SER A 69 6.52 2.05 -3.77
C SER A 69 7.14 1.24 -2.65
N LEU A 70 7.66 0.05 -2.98
CA LEU A 70 8.46 -0.74 -2.05
C LEU A 70 9.89 -0.23 -2.09
N GLN A 71 10.36 0.26 -0.94
CA GLN A 71 11.64 0.94 -0.81
C GLN A 71 12.42 0.44 0.41
N ASN A 72 13.68 0.88 0.51
CA ASN A 72 14.45 0.78 1.74
C ASN A 72 14.42 2.15 2.45
N ARG A 73 15.02 2.23 3.63
CA ARG A 73 15.01 3.46 4.43
C ARG A 73 15.51 4.68 3.65
N ASP A 74 16.62 4.52 2.93
CA ASP A 74 17.34 5.63 2.30
C ASP A 74 16.92 5.90 0.84
N ASP A 75 16.01 5.09 0.29
CA ASP A 75 15.59 5.10 -1.12
C ASP A 75 16.77 5.14 -2.10
N PHE A 76 17.81 4.38 -1.78
CA PHE A 76 19.06 4.33 -2.53
C PHE A 76 19.51 2.88 -2.73
N TYR A 77 19.86 2.53 -3.97
CA TYR A 77 20.21 1.18 -4.38
C TYR A 77 21.54 1.19 -5.15
N SER A 78 22.62 0.76 -4.51
CA SER A 78 23.93 0.66 -5.15
C SER A 78 24.17 -0.70 -5.80
N SER A 79 23.35 -1.70 -5.45
CA SER A 79 23.43 -3.07 -5.95
C SER A 79 22.05 -3.73 -6.01
N MET A 80 21.96 -4.85 -6.75
CA MET A 80 20.77 -5.71 -6.72
C MET A 80 20.51 -6.26 -5.31
N ALA A 81 21.55 -6.55 -4.52
CA ALA A 81 21.37 -7.01 -3.15
C ALA A 81 20.69 -5.95 -2.27
N ASP A 82 20.98 -4.67 -2.49
CA ASP A 82 20.31 -3.56 -1.78
C ASP A 82 18.85 -3.43 -2.21
N TRP A 83 18.59 -3.57 -3.52
CA TRP A 83 17.24 -3.56 -4.07
C TRP A 83 16.39 -4.72 -3.53
N GLU A 84 17.01 -5.87 -3.30
CA GLU A 84 16.37 -7.06 -2.75
C GLU A 84 16.02 -6.93 -1.25
N GLN A 85 16.62 -5.98 -0.54
CA GLN A 85 16.39 -5.74 0.89
C GLN A 85 15.29 -4.70 1.17
N ARG A 86 14.60 -4.20 0.15
CA ARG A 86 13.49 -3.26 0.31
C ARG A 86 12.38 -3.88 1.17
N ASN A 87 11.96 -3.15 2.20
CA ASN A 87 11.04 -3.64 3.23
C ASN A 87 10.09 -2.55 3.76
N ILE A 88 10.05 -1.39 3.11
CA ILE A 88 9.16 -0.28 3.46
C ILE A 88 8.24 -0.05 2.27
N LEU A 89 6.97 -0.41 2.39
CA LEU A 89 5.96 -0.06 1.40
C LEU A 89 5.45 1.35 1.71
N ARG A 90 5.91 2.35 0.96
CA ARG A 90 5.47 3.73 1.11
C ARG A 90 4.19 3.97 0.34
N ILE A 91 3.24 4.68 0.95
CA ILE A 91 1.97 5.11 0.38
C ILE A 91 1.95 6.64 0.42
N PHE A 92 1.70 7.23 -0.74
CA PHE A 92 1.57 8.67 -0.93
C PHE A 92 0.27 8.97 -1.64
N GLY A 93 -0.25 10.16 -1.37
CA GLY A 93 -1.42 10.68 -2.05
C GLY A 93 -1.84 11.98 -1.38
N ASP A 94 -2.64 12.74 -2.09
CA ASP A 94 -3.28 13.91 -1.53
C ASP A 94 -4.31 13.50 -0.48
N ARG A 95 -4.82 14.51 0.22
CA ARG A 95 -5.83 14.31 1.26
C ARG A 95 -7.07 13.57 0.73
N ALA A 96 -7.52 13.87 -0.48
CA ALA A 96 -8.77 13.33 -1.01
C ALA A 96 -8.64 11.83 -1.30
N VAL A 97 -7.52 11.43 -1.93
CA VAL A 97 -7.26 10.03 -2.27
C VAL A 97 -6.96 9.19 -1.03
N LEU A 98 -6.20 9.73 -0.06
CA LEU A 98 -5.95 9.03 1.20
C LEU A 98 -7.24 8.89 2.03
N GLU A 99 -8.15 9.87 2.00
CA GLU A 99 -9.46 9.76 2.65
C GLU A 99 -10.33 8.70 1.96
N ALA A 100 -10.33 8.64 0.63
CA ALA A 100 -11.01 7.59 -0.11
C ALA A 100 -10.47 6.20 0.27
N PHE A 101 -9.15 6.07 0.43
CA PHE A 101 -8.52 4.83 0.86
C PHE A 101 -8.88 4.46 2.31
N ARG A 102 -8.92 5.45 3.23
CA ARG A 102 -9.39 5.27 4.60
C ARG A 102 -10.83 4.74 4.66
N LEU A 103 -11.75 5.37 3.93
CA LEU A 103 -13.15 4.96 3.88
C LEU A 103 -13.30 3.55 3.30
N PHE A 104 -12.52 3.22 2.28
CA PHE A 104 -12.46 1.88 1.72
C PHE A 104 -12.05 0.82 2.76
N LEU A 105 -11.05 1.09 3.61
CA LEU A 105 -10.64 0.15 4.66
C LEU A 105 -11.72 -0.05 5.73
N ILE A 106 -12.46 1.00 6.07
CA ILE A 106 -13.59 0.93 7.00
C ILE A 106 -14.71 0.07 6.40
N ASP A 107 -15.09 0.33 5.15
CA ASP A 107 -16.07 -0.48 4.42
C ASP A 107 -15.61 -1.94 4.25
N LEU A 108 -14.32 -2.15 4.00
CA LEU A 108 -13.75 -3.49 3.95
C LEU A 108 -13.95 -4.21 5.29
N SER A 109 -13.65 -3.57 6.43
CA SER A 109 -13.72 -4.20 7.76
C SER A 109 -15.08 -4.85 8.09
N VAL A 110 -16.18 -4.42 7.45
CA VAL A 110 -17.53 -4.92 7.73
C VAL A 110 -17.99 -6.05 6.79
N ARG A 111 -17.24 -6.39 5.72
CA ARG A 111 -17.76 -7.23 4.62
C ARG A 111 -17.77 -8.74 4.83
N GLY A 112 -17.20 -9.28 5.90
CA GLY A 112 -17.34 -10.70 6.30
C GLY A 112 -16.66 -11.74 5.38
N ASP A 113 -16.91 -11.69 4.08
CA ASP A 113 -16.28 -12.50 3.03
C ASP A 113 -15.43 -11.61 2.10
N GLY A 114 -14.14 -11.90 2.01
CA GLY A 114 -13.17 -11.01 1.38
C GLY A 114 -13.19 -11.04 -0.16
N TYR A 115 -13.15 -9.86 -0.77
CA TYR A 115 -12.30 -9.50 -1.92
C TYR A 115 -12.45 -7.99 -2.18
N SER A 116 -11.36 -7.23 -2.25
CA SER A 116 -11.40 -5.90 -2.88
C SER A 116 -10.06 -5.52 -3.52
N TYR A 117 -10.17 -5.02 -4.74
CA TYR A 117 -9.12 -4.72 -5.72
C TYR A 117 -9.03 -3.21 -5.89
N ILE A 118 -7.87 -2.62 -5.62
CA ILE A 118 -7.58 -1.26 -6.06
C ILE A 118 -6.63 -1.38 -7.25
N SER A 119 -7.14 -1.09 -8.44
CA SER A 119 -6.36 -0.81 -9.63
C SER A 119 -6.92 0.45 -10.23
N GLU A 120 -6.06 1.43 -10.44
CA GLU A 120 -6.26 2.36 -11.54
C GLU A 120 -5.55 1.76 -12.75
N PHE A 121 -6.30 1.65 -13.84
CA PHE A 121 -5.84 1.10 -15.11
C PHE A 121 -5.38 2.28 -15.99
N SER A 122 -4.13 2.27 -16.44
CA SER A 122 -3.65 3.18 -17.49
C SER A 122 -3.98 2.63 -18.88
N LYS A 123 -4.59 3.47 -19.73
CA LYS A 123 -4.99 3.14 -21.11
C LYS A 123 -3.86 3.28 -22.14
N GLU A 124 -2.65 3.68 -21.75
CA GLU A 124 -1.62 4.06 -22.72
C GLU A 124 -0.40 3.13 -22.70
N PHE A 125 0.20 2.94 -23.88
CA PHE A 125 1.33 2.04 -24.16
C PHE A 125 2.68 2.55 -23.57
N GLY A 126 2.69 2.93 -22.30
CA GLY A 126 3.86 3.34 -21.53
C GLY A 126 3.89 2.71 -20.13
N TYR A 127 4.99 2.88 -19.40
CA TYR A 127 5.01 2.56 -17.96
C TYR A 127 3.97 3.45 -17.25
N SER A 128 3.06 2.83 -16.50
CA SER A 128 2.05 3.56 -15.73
C SER A 128 2.72 4.41 -14.65
N THR A 129 2.43 5.70 -14.60
CA THR A 129 2.80 6.60 -13.49
C THR A 129 2.13 6.20 -12.17
N SER A 130 1.12 5.34 -12.25
CA SER A 130 0.40 4.72 -11.14
C SER A 130 0.56 3.19 -11.17
N SER A 131 1.18 2.62 -10.14
CA SER A 131 1.07 1.18 -9.84
C SER A 131 1.30 1.02 -8.34
N PRO A 132 0.38 0.37 -7.60
CA PRO A 132 0.19 -1.04 -7.85
C PRO A 132 -1.24 -1.56 -7.65
N GLN A 133 -1.40 -2.83 -8.01
CA GLN A 133 -2.55 -3.63 -7.67
C GLN A 133 -2.44 -4.06 -6.21
N TRP A 134 -3.35 -3.57 -5.36
CA TRP A 134 -3.49 -4.07 -4.00
C TRP A 134 -4.59 -5.12 -3.96
N ARG A 135 -4.30 -6.24 -3.31
CA ARG A 135 -5.30 -7.27 -3.02
C ARG A 135 -5.52 -7.31 -1.52
N PHE A 136 -6.69 -6.90 -1.07
CA PHE A 136 -7.04 -6.95 0.34
C PHE A 136 -7.90 -8.19 0.63
N HIS A 137 -7.56 -8.91 1.70
CA HIS A 137 -8.24 -10.14 2.11
C HIS A 137 -8.53 -10.16 3.61
N ILE A 138 -9.81 -10.07 3.94
CA ILE A 138 -10.27 -10.16 5.33
C ILE A 138 -10.30 -11.61 5.76
N GLN A 139 -9.65 -11.90 6.88
CA GLN A 139 -9.77 -13.17 7.57
C GLN A 139 -11.08 -13.19 8.37
N PRO A 140 -11.94 -14.20 8.18
CA PRO A 140 -13.09 -14.39 9.06
C PRO A 140 -12.60 -14.58 10.51
N THR A 141 -13.32 -13.99 11.45
CA THR A 141 -13.08 -14.17 12.90
C THR A 141 -13.41 -15.58 13.36
#